data_AF-A0A5P9P9X3-F1
#
_entry.id   AF-A0A5P9P9X3-F1
#
_cell.length_a   1.000
_cell.length_b   1.000
_cell.length_c   1.000
_cell.angle_alpha   90.00
_cell.angle_beta   90.00
_cell.angle_gamma   90.00
#
_symmetry.space_group_name_H-M   'P 1'
#
loop_
_entity.id
_entity.type
_entity.pdbx_description
1 polymer ?
#
loop_
_entity_poly.entity_id
_entity_poly.type
_entity_poly.pdbx_seq_one_letter_code
_entity_poly.pdbx_strand_id
1 'polypeptide(L)'
;MNTSHSGTITVIAIVLLVVTVPVLWGVADVREAQAVDREQADLVDSTVPTRQAPNDYDGDGVRDNADQCPTRPETTNGFQDGDGCPDIVETTGGS
;
A
#
# COMPACT_ATOMS: atom_id res chain seq x y z
N MET A 1 -18.70 55.69 -30.30
CA MET A 1 -17.80 54.90 -29.44
C MET A 1 -18.60 54.32 -28.28
N ASN A 2 -18.25 53.11 -27.83
CA ASN A 2 -18.73 52.42 -26.62
C ASN A 2 -20.17 51.89 -26.57
N THR A 3 -20.42 50.74 -27.20
CA THR A 3 -21.46 49.79 -26.74
C THR A 3 -21.02 48.32 -26.84
N SER A 4 -19.72 48.05 -27.01
CA SER A 4 -19.12 46.71 -26.96
C SER A 4 -18.27 46.54 -25.70
N HIS A 5 -18.71 47.15 -24.60
CA HIS A 5 -18.03 47.02 -23.31
C HIS A 5 -18.95 46.34 -22.29
N SER A 6 -20.26 46.62 -22.30
CA SER A 6 -21.18 46.06 -21.31
C SER A 6 -21.37 44.55 -21.46
N GLY A 7 -21.55 44.02 -22.68
CA GLY A 7 -21.72 42.58 -22.90
C GLY A 7 -20.43 41.80 -22.68
N THR A 8 -19.30 42.35 -23.11
CA THR A 8 -17.97 41.78 -23.00
C THR A 8 -17.52 41.71 -21.54
N ILE A 9 -17.81 42.75 -20.74
CA ILE A 9 -17.58 42.73 -19.29
C ILE A 9 -18.40 41.61 -18.64
N THR A 10 -19.67 41.45 -18.99
CA THR A 10 -20.53 40.41 -18.41
C THR A 10 -20.02 39.00 -18.73
N VAL A 11 -19.59 38.76 -19.98
CA VAL A 11 -19.03 37.45 -20.36
C VAL A 11 -17.72 37.19 -19.64
N ILE A 12 -16.82 38.17 -19.57
CA ILE A 12 -15.54 38.04 -18.85
C ILE A 12 -15.79 37.78 -17.36
N ALA A 13 -16.72 38.49 -16.73
CA ALA A 13 -17.06 38.30 -15.32
C ALA A 13 -17.61 36.89 -15.04
N ILE A 14 -18.50 36.37 -15.90
CA ILE A 14 -19.03 35.01 -15.77
C ILE A 14 -17.92 33.97 -15.95
N VAL A 15 -17.05 34.13 -16.95
CA VAL A 15 -15.91 33.21 -17.20
C VAL A 15 -14.94 33.21 -16.02
N LEU A 16 -14.62 34.39 -15.47
CA LEU A 16 -13.79 34.49 -14.27
C LEU A 16 -14.47 33.80 -13.08
N LEU A 17 -15.77 34.02 -12.85
CA LEU A 17 -16.49 33.36 -11.76
C LEU A 17 -16.52 31.84 -11.89
N VAL A 18 -16.70 31.27 -13.09
CA VAL A 18 -16.82 29.81 -13.25
C VAL A 18 -15.49 29.09 -13.41
N VAL A 19 -14.41 29.77 -13.81
CA VAL A 19 -13.09 29.15 -14.00
C VAL A 19 -12.13 29.50 -12.88
N THR A 20 -12.09 30.76 -12.44
CA THR A 20 -11.09 31.19 -11.46
C THR A 20 -11.53 30.95 -10.02
N VAL A 21 -12.83 31.01 -9.72
CA VAL A 21 -13.33 30.73 -8.36
C VAL A 21 -13.11 29.26 -7.98
N PRO A 22 -13.40 28.26 -8.84
CA PRO A 22 -13.08 26.86 -8.52
C PRO A 22 -11.58 26.60 -8.29
N VAL A 23 -10.70 27.29 -9.05
CA VAL A 23 -9.24 27.17 -8.94
C VAL A 23 -8.71 27.82 -7.66
N LEU A 24 -9.27 28.97 -7.25
CA LEU A 24 -8.89 29.67 -6.02
C LEU A 24 -9.47 29.01 -4.76
N TRP A 25 -10.58 28.28 -4.87
CA TRP A 25 -11.24 27.56 -3.78
C TRP A 25 -10.96 26.05 -3.78
N GLY A 26 -9.98 25.59 -4.57
CA GLY A 26 -9.45 24.23 -4.49
C GLY A 26 -10.39 23.08 -4.87
N VAL A 27 -11.48 23.31 -5.61
CA VAL A 27 -12.38 22.22 -6.06
C VAL A 27 -11.94 21.58 -7.38
N ALA A 28 -10.63 21.29 -7.48
CA ALA A 28 -10.02 20.61 -8.62
C ALA A 28 -9.27 19.32 -8.22
N ASP A 29 -9.78 18.57 -7.25
CA ASP A 29 -9.23 17.24 -6.95
C ASP A 29 -9.96 16.14 -7.73
N VAL A 30 -9.64 16.00 -9.01
CA VAL A 30 -9.75 14.70 -9.68
C VAL A 30 -8.37 14.03 -9.80
N ARG A 31 -7.29 14.63 -9.30
CA ARG A 31 -5.95 14.01 -9.33
C ARG A 31 -5.07 14.42 -8.14
N GLU A 32 -5.54 14.22 -6.91
CA GLU A 32 -4.65 14.03 -5.77
C GLU A 32 -4.67 12.57 -5.32
N ALA A 33 -3.81 11.79 -5.97
CA ALA A 33 -3.09 10.67 -5.35
C ALA A 33 -1.94 10.29 -6.29
N GLN A 34 -1.03 11.23 -6.55
CA GLN A 34 0.34 10.87 -6.93
C GLN A 34 1.18 10.84 -5.66
N ALA A 35 1.39 9.66 -5.08
CA ALA A 35 2.53 9.35 -4.22
C ALA A 35 2.45 7.91 -3.70
N VAL A 36 2.87 6.92 -4.50
CA VAL A 36 3.94 6.02 -4.02
C VAL A 36 4.91 5.87 -5.20
N ASP A 37 6.10 6.33 -4.92
CA ASP A 37 7.25 6.54 -5.78
C ASP A 37 7.74 5.25 -6.44
N ARG A 38 8.32 5.41 -7.64
CA ARG A 38 8.76 4.33 -8.53
C ARG A 38 10.24 3.99 -8.37
N GLU A 39 10.91 4.41 -7.29
CA GLU A 39 12.37 4.29 -7.15
C GLU A 39 12.85 3.99 -5.71
N GLN A 40 12.21 3.04 -5.01
CA GLN A 40 12.85 2.44 -3.83
C GLN A 40 12.75 0.92 -3.86
N ALA A 41 13.41 0.33 -4.85
CA ALA A 41 13.75 -1.08 -4.88
C ALA A 41 14.82 -1.47 -3.82
N ASP A 42 15.24 -0.56 -2.94
CA ASP A 42 16.38 -0.75 -2.03
C ASP A 42 16.09 -0.49 -0.53
N LEU A 43 14.86 -0.15 -0.14
CA LEU A 43 14.53 -0.03 1.29
C LEU A 43 13.24 -0.78 1.60
N VAL A 44 13.47 -2.05 1.89
CA VAL A 44 12.79 -2.90 2.85
C VAL A 44 12.17 -2.07 3.99
N ASP A 45 10.92 -1.66 3.86
CA ASP A 45 10.11 -1.25 5.00
C ASP A 45 9.60 -2.52 5.69
N SER A 46 10.26 -2.86 6.78
CA SER A 46 9.95 -4.00 7.66
C SER A 46 8.62 -3.88 8.40
N THR A 47 7.67 -3.06 7.93
CA THR A 47 6.42 -2.80 8.66
C THR A 47 5.19 -3.44 8.02
N VAL A 48 5.34 -4.18 6.90
CA VAL A 48 4.30 -5.10 6.40
C VAL A 48 4.94 -6.44 5.97
N PRO A 49 5.04 -7.44 6.86
CA PRO A 49 5.54 -8.76 6.52
C PRO A 49 4.38 -9.55 5.90
N THR A 50 4.23 -9.46 4.59
CA THR A 50 3.71 -10.57 3.76
C THR A 50 3.87 -10.14 2.31
N ARG A 51 5.13 -9.93 1.89
CA ARG A 51 5.49 -10.47 0.59
C ARG A 51 5.61 -11.97 0.81
N GLN A 52 4.49 -12.69 0.70
CA GLN A 52 4.56 -14.14 0.56
C GLN A 52 5.60 -14.42 -0.52
N ALA A 53 6.67 -15.13 -0.18
CA ALA A 53 7.67 -15.44 -1.18
C ALA A 53 6.97 -16.25 -2.29
N PRO A 54 7.39 -16.11 -3.57
CA PRO A 54 6.86 -16.98 -4.61
C PRO A 54 7.08 -18.44 -4.18
N ASN A 55 5.99 -19.20 -4.10
CA ASN A 55 5.95 -20.59 -3.59
C ASN A 55 6.31 -20.70 -2.10
N ASP A 56 5.64 -19.91 -1.27
CA ASP A 56 5.60 -19.99 0.20
C ASP A 56 4.14 -19.73 0.58
N TYR A 57 3.36 -20.81 0.67
CA TYR A 57 1.90 -20.77 0.69
C TYR A 57 1.35 -20.30 2.05
N ASP A 58 1.99 -20.66 3.16
CA ASP A 58 1.59 -20.24 4.50
C ASP A 58 2.38 -19.04 5.05
N GLY A 59 3.42 -18.61 4.35
CA GLY A 59 4.10 -17.34 4.58
C GLY A 59 5.04 -17.36 5.77
N ASP A 60 5.56 -18.51 6.15
CA ASP A 60 6.47 -18.67 7.29
C ASP A 60 7.95 -18.41 6.94
N GLY A 61 8.25 -18.18 5.66
CA GLY A 61 9.58 -17.90 5.14
C GLY A 61 10.32 -19.13 4.61
N VAL A 62 9.73 -20.31 4.67
CA VAL A 62 10.19 -21.52 4.00
C VAL A 62 9.48 -21.65 2.66
N ARG A 63 10.20 -22.06 1.61
CA ARG A 63 9.55 -22.28 0.30
C ARG A 63 8.83 -23.62 0.33
N ASP A 64 7.68 -23.72 -0.32
CA ASP A 64 6.84 -24.93 -0.48
C ASP A 64 7.64 -26.18 -0.91
N ASN A 65 8.77 -26.00 -1.62
CA ASN A 65 9.62 -27.09 -2.09
C ASN A 65 10.63 -27.61 -1.05
N ALA A 66 10.90 -26.83 -0.01
CA ALA A 66 11.75 -27.15 1.13
C ALA A 66 10.96 -27.28 2.44
N ASP A 67 9.70 -26.87 2.42
CA ASP A 67 8.74 -26.93 3.52
C ASP A 67 8.09 -28.32 3.61
N GLN A 68 8.13 -28.92 4.79
CA GLN A 68 7.48 -30.21 5.07
C GLN A 68 5.98 -30.07 5.34
N CYS A 69 5.52 -28.88 5.72
CA CYS A 69 4.14 -28.54 6.00
C CYS A 69 3.66 -27.27 5.24
N PRO A 70 3.53 -27.29 3.89
CA PRO A 70 3.23 -26.12 3.03
C PRO A 70 1.88 -25.39 3.24
N THR A 71 1.16 -25.69 4.30
CA THR A 71 -0.16 -25.11 4.61
C THR A 71 -0.28 -24.71 6.07
N ARG A 72 0.77 -24.93 6.85
CA ARG A 72 0.79 -24.73 8.30
C ARG A 72 2.09 -24.02 8.64
N PRO A 73 2.03 -22.74 8.99
CA PRO A 73 3.23 -21.97 9.22
C PRO A 73 4.02 -22.54 10.40
N GLU A 74 5.34 -22.54 10.26
CA GLU A 74 6.34 -22.85 11.29
C GLU A 74 6.08 -22.08 12.61
N THR A 75 6.41 -22.73 13.73
CA THR A 75 6.39 -22.10 15.05
C THR A 75 7.79 -22.08 15.64
N THR A 76 8.43 -20.90 15.63
CA THR A 76 9.76 -20.74 16.23
C THR A 76 9.71 -20.93 17.75
N ASN A 77 10.02 -22.13 18.21
CA ASN A 77 9.98 -22.55 19.60
C ASN A 77 11.32 -23.16 20.06
N GLY A 78 12.33 -23.19 19.19
CA GLY A 78 13.67 -23.72 19.46
C GLY A 78 13.83 -25.20 19.09
N PHE A 79 12.83 -25.81 18.46
CA PHE A 79 12.86 -27.20 18.02
C PHE A 79 12.48 -27.26 16.53
N GLN A 80 13.44 -27.73 15.73
CA GLN A 80 13.34 -27.88 14.27
C GLN A 80 12.79 -26.66 13.50
N ASP A 81 13.06 -25.44 13.97
CA ASP A 81 12.55 -24.16 13.39
C ASP A 81 12.93 -23.86 11.90
N GLY A 82 13.43 -24.82 11.14
CA GLY A 82 13.79 -24.68 9.73
C GLY A 82 13.26 -25.79 8.83
N ASP A 83 12.37 -26.66 9.34
CA ASP A 83 11.70 -27.68 8.52
C ASP A 83 10.35 -27.23 7.95
N GLY A 84 9.83 -26.09 8.41
CA GLY A 84 8.57 -25.48 7.94
C GLY A 84 7.35 -26.06 8.64
N CYS A 85 7.53 -26.90 9.67
CA CYS A 85 6.44 -27.56 10.35
C CYS A 85 6.24 -27.05 11.78
N PRO A 86 4.99 -26.74 12.20
CA PRO A 86 4.72 -26.34 13.57
C PRO A 86 4.93 -27.48 14.55
N ASP A 87 6.00 -27.38 15.31
CA ASP A 87 6.36 -28.31 16.37
C ASP A 87 5.89 -27.87 17.76
N ILE A 88 5.93 -28.80 18.72
CA ILE A 88 5.56 -28.54 20.12
C ILE A 88 6.71 -28.99 21.03
N VAL A 89 7.33 -28.01 21.70
CA VAL A 89 8.23 -28.29 22.82
C VAL A 89 7.40 -28.52 24.09
N GLU A 90 7.13 -29.78 24.40
CA GLU A 90 6.56 -30.16 25.69
C GLU A 90 7.54 -29.76 26.79
N THR A 91 7.29 -28.63 27.45
CA THR A 91 8.04 -28.18 28.63
C THR A 91 7.71 -29.16 29.76
N THR A 92 8.40 -30.29 29.79
CA THR A 92 8.26 -31.27 30.85
C THR A 92 8.82 -30.67 32.14
N GLY A 93 7.93 -30.05 32.90
CA GLY A 93 8.21 -29.46 34.20
C GLY A 93 6.93 -29.35 35.02
N GLY A 94 6.46 -30.48 35.57
CA GLY A 94 5.41 -30.47 36.59
C GLY A 94 4.63 -31.78 36.74
N SER A 95 5.33 -32.90 36.97
CA SER A 95 4.78 -33.99 37.80
C SER A 95 5.03 -33.69 39.27
#